data_AF-A0A2Z3H1C0-F1
#
_entry.id   AF-A0A2Z3H1C0-F1
#
_cell.length_a   1.000
_cell.length_b   1.000
_cell.length_c   1.000
_cell.angle_alpha   90.00
_cell.angle_beta   90.00
_cell.angle_gamma   90.00
#
_symmetry.space_group_name_H-M   'P 1'
#
loop_
_entity.id
_entity.type
_entity.pdbx_description
1 polymer ?
#
loop_
_entity_poly.entity_id
_entity_poly.type
_entity_poly.pdbx_seq_one_letter_code
_entity_poly.pdbx_strand_id
1 'polypeptide(L)'
;MKQFVAIAATALLLSGIGWAARLSPSGEAAPPAAADEPKAKPPERPVKLGKISEVQPAARPAVEKERVERIKGLIADLAKLESADIGLSATLGGDDFAPVPGQSRFGSFLLTDHRVNQSEALRDLVALGPDALPYLLDALDDKTLTKITIKHDTPFGTMWYGGEMGVNPVNPVEAAVYKALTEPRKKESGAKRGIEGGTLKSYTVTVGDVCLVAIGQIVGRGYSAVRYQPTSNIVINSPTHDAELCANVRAIWKSKDPAKKLVDSLLADYATEGIFNGTSLDGWGVGNHFQCGAALRLLYYFPKESVPLIARRLGKLDVAGTPVLSDYMRQCVANGVRAEDFIKAVSWSKEPAIRSAVTDVFKRAEGVPVLRAALPGVEDKELIRGRLESFVKNLPAKESGPYGDGYHLLVELCERTPDTTKAVVQGYLRGAGVQRRLTVCLIFEKVKVPWGTEILAPLLDDNRDTDWGSYPVDPSENEPRLPIRICDAAADTLSHNHPELKFTLRGQHADLDKQIAVMREQLKRKK
;
A
#
# COMPACT_ATOMS: atom_id res chain seq x y z
N MET A 1 14.85 -0.20 -8.95
CA MET A 1 13.61 -0.99 -9.16
C MET A 1 13.90 -2.40 -9.69
N LYS A 2 14.73 -2.59 -10.74
CA LYS A 2 15.13 -3.93 -11.22
C LYS A 2 15.81 -4.82 -10.15
N GLN A 3 16.65 -4.27 -9.27
CA GLN A 3 17.25 -5.03 -8.15
C GLN A 3 16.27 -5.29 -6.98
N PHE A 4 15.32 -4.39 -6.74
CA PHE A 4 14.31 -4.55 -5.67
C PHE A 4 13.34 -5.72 -5.95
N VAL A 5 13.04 -5.98 -7.23
CA VAL A 5 12.22 -7.14 -7.65
C VAL A 5 12.96 -8.47 -7.38
N ALA A 6 14.28 -8.51 -7.57
CA ALA A 6 15.08 -9.71 -7.33
C ALA A 6 15.18 -10.08 -5.83
N ILE A 7 15.27 -9.07 -4.95
CA ILE A 7 15.37 -9.29 -3.49
C ILE A 7 14.02 -9.75 -2.90
N ALA A 8 12.90 -9.15 -3.33
CA ALA A 8 11.56 -9.56 -2.87
C ALA A 8 11.19 -10.99 -3.33
N ALA A 9 11.62 -11.41 -4.51
CA ALA A 9 11.39 -12.77 -5.01
C ALA A 9 12.15 -13.84 -4.18
N THR A 10 13.32 -13.51 -3.66
CA THR A 10 14.17 -14.46 -2.91
C THR A 10 13.65 -14.70 -1.48
N ALA A 11 13.07 -13.67 -0.84
CA ALA A 11 12.50 -13.79 0.51
C ALA A 11 11.20 -14.64 0.56
N LEU A 12 10.45 -14.70 -0.54
CA LEU A 12 9.22 -15.51 -0.65
C LEU A 12 9.49 -16.98 -1.01
N LEU A 13 10.63 -17.29 -1.65
CA LEU A 13 11.03 -18.67 -1.94
C LEU A 13 11.52 -19.43 -0.69
N LEU A 14 12.01 -18.74 0.34
CA LEU A 14 12.51 -19.34 1.57
C LEU A 14 11.42 -19.65 2.62
N SER A 15 10.16 -19.20 2.42
CA SER A 15 9.02 -19.58 3.25
C SER A 15 8.16 -20.71 2.66
N GLY A 16 8.59 -21.28 1.52
CA GLY A 16 8.01 -22.48 0.93
C GLY A 16 8.32 -23.73 1.75
N ILE A 17 7.57 -23.94 2.83
CA ILE A 17 7.51 -25.22 3.52
C ILE A 17 7.09 -26.28 2.50
N GLY A 18 8.03 -27.18 2.19
CA GLY A 18 7.90 -28.20 1.17
C GLY A 18 6.71 -29.13 1.39
N TRP A 19 5.73 -29.05 0.50
CA TRP A 19 4.78 -30.14 0.24
C TRP A 19 5.47 -31.17 -0.67
N ALA A 20 6.32 -32.01 -0.10
CA ALA A 20 6.79 -33.22 -0.76
C ALA A 20 5.82 -34.36 -0.43
N ALA A 21 4.98 -34.73 -1.40
CA ALA A 21 4.11 -35.88 -1.31
C ALA A 21 4.95 -37.17 -1.18
N ARG A 22 5.00 -37.75 0.02
CA ARG A 22 5.43 -39.14 0.23
C ARG A 22 4.30 -40.06 -0.22
N LEU A 23 4.44 -40.65 -1.40
CA LEU A 23 3.66 -41.82 -1.80
C LEU A 23 4.15 -43.02 -0.98
N SER A 24 3.46 -43.36 0.11
CA SER A 24 3.59 -44.66 0.78
C SER A 24 2.45 -45.56 0.32
N PRO A 25 2.72 -46.81 -0.11
CA PRO A 25 1.67 -47.77 -0.40
C PRO A 25 1.30 -48.50 0.90
N SER A 26 0.26 -48.03 1.58
CA SER A 26 -0.38 -48.79 2.66
C SER A 26 -1.87 -48.89 2.34
N GLY A 27 -2.34 -50.11 2.16
CA GLY A 27 -3.75 -50.43 2.06
C GLY A 27 -4.44 -50.07 3.38
N GLU A 28 -5.16 -48.96 3.39
CA GLU A 28 -6.08 -48.56 4.45
C GLU A 28 -7.50 -48.71 3.94
N ALA A 29 -8.36 -49.27 4.80
CA ALA A 29 -9.77 -49.49 4.53
C ALA A 29 -10.48 -48.15 4.21
N ALA A 30 -11.51 -48.24 3.36
CA ALA A 30 -12.32 -47.09 2.95
C ALA A 30 -12.77 -46.27 4.19
N PRO A 31 -12.58 -44.94 4.18
CA PRO A 31 -13.00 -44.10 5.29
C PRO A 31 -14.53 -44.22 5.46
N PRO A 32 -15.02 -44.24 6.71
CA PRO A 32 -16.45 -44.28 6.97
C PRO A 32 -17.13 -43.07 6.31
N ALA A 33 -18.33 -43.31 5.78
CA ALA A 33 -19.15 -42.27 5.16
C ALA A 33 -19.17 -41.02 6.04
N ALA A 34 -18.71 -39.89 5.49
CA ALA A 34 -18.62 -38.62 6.19
C ALA A 34 -19.98 -38.30 6.81
N ALA A 35 -20.01 -38.19 8.13
CA ALA A 35 -21.18 -37.68 8.84
C ALA A 35 -21.55 -36.31 8.24
N ASP A 36 -22.84 -36.10 7.98
CA ASP A 36 -23.37 -34.85 7.41
C ASP A 36 -22.69 -33.65 8.06
N GLU A 37 -21.79 -33.00 7.32
CA GLU A 37 -21.10 -31.81 7.80
C GLU A 37 -22.18 -30.79 8.18
N PRO A 38 -22.17 -30.29 9.43
CA PRO A 38 -23.17 -29.34 9.88
C PRO A 38 -23.17 -28.17 8.91
N LYS A 39 -24.32 -27.95 8.23
CA LYS A 39 -24.50 -26.87 7.26
C LYS A 39 -23.92 -25.59 7.86
N ALA A 40 -22.78 -25.15 7.31
CA ALA A 40 -22.09 -23.98 7.80
C ALA A 40 -23.09 -22.83 7.85
N LYS A 41 -23.32 -22.26 9.03
CA LYS A 41 -24.14 -21.06 9.15
C LYS A 41 -23.57 -20.03 8.18
N PRO A 42 -24.42 -19.31 7.42
CA PRO A 42 -23.95 -18.26 6.55
C PRO A 42 -23.02 -17.34 7.35
N PRO A 43 -21.85 -16.98 6.81
CA PRO A 43 -20.83 -16.28 7.57
C PRO A 43 -21.43 -14.99 8.14
N GLU A 44 -21.25 -14.81 9.44
CA GLU A 44 -21.56 -13.53 10.08
C GLU A 44 -20.79 -12.42 9.35
N ARG A 45 -21.43 -11.26 9.18
CA ARG A 45 -20.79 -10.11 8.52
C ARG A 45 -19.49 -9.78 9.26
N PRO A 46 -18.37 -9.51 8.58
CA PRO A 46 -17.08 -9.25 9.24
C PRO A 46 -17.03 -7.89 9.95
N VAL A 47 -18.09 -7.10 9.84
CA VAL A 47 -18.19 -5.73 10.36
C VAL A 47 -19.56 -5.46 10.97
N LYS A 48 -19.61 -4.50 11.89
CA LYS A 48 -20.83 -3.95 12.49
C LYS A 48 -20.79 -2.42 12.45
N LEU A 49 -21.96 -1.78 12.44
CA LEU A 49 -22.05 -0.32 12.51
C LEU A 49 -22.02 0.13 13.98
N GLY A 50 -21.03 0.94 14.34
CA GLY A 50 -20.94 1.62 15.63
C GLY A 50 -21.78 2.89 15.68
N LYS A 51 -21.49 3.75 16.66
CA LYS A 51 -22.19 5.04 16.80
C LYS A 51 -21.71 6.04 15.74
N ILE A 52 -22.59 6.40 14.81
CA ILE A 52 -22.34 7.47 13.84
C ILE A 52 -22.27 8.81 14.57
N SER A 53 -21.25 9.60 14.28
CA SER A 53 -21.13 10.95 14.84
C SER A 53 -22.12 11.90 14.16
N GLU A 54 -22.84 12.69 14.94
CA GLU A 54 -23.72 13.73 14.43
C GLU A 54 -22.90 14.92 13.96
N VAL A 55 -22.56 14.91 12.67
CA VAL A 55 -21.79 15.96 12.01
C VAL A 55 -22.59 16.39 10.78
N GLN A 56 -23.01 17.65 10.75
CA GLN A 56 -23.70 18.21 9.60
C GLN A 56 -22.70 19.00 8.75
N PRO A 57 -22.62 18.75 7.43
CA PRO A 57 -21.77 19.55 6.57
C PRO A 57 -22.28 20.99 6.53
N ALA A 58 -21.37 21.95 6.47
CA ALA A 58 -21.73 23.30 6.12
C ALA A 58 -22.40 23.31 4.74
N ALA A 59 -23.44 24.16 4.59
CA ALA A 59 -24.07 24.35 3.29
C ALA A 59 -23.01 24.76 2.26
N ARG A 60 -22.90 23.98 1.17
CA ARG A 60 -21.98 24.29 0.08
C ARG A 60 -22.71 25.19 -0.94
N PRO A 61 -22.04 26.22 -1.46
CA PRO A 61 -22.59 26.97 -2.58
C PRO A 61 -22.78 26.04 -3.79
N ALA A 62 -23.67 26.42 -4.70
CA ALA A 62 -23.80 25.74 -5.97
C ALA A 62 -22.44 25.75 -6.71
N VAL A 63 -22.18 24.71 -7.50
CA VAL A 63 -20.95 24.64 -8.28
C VAL A 63 -21.00 25.70 -9.38
N GLU A 64 -20.05 26.64 -9.35
CA GLU A 64 -19.94 27.70 -10.36
C GLU A 64 -19.77 27.14 -11.77
N LYS A 65 -20.30 27.85 -12.78
CA LYS A 65 -20.34 27.38 -14.17
C LYS A 65 -18.95 27.04 -14.71
N GLU A 66 -17.95 27.87 -14.43
CA GLU A 66 -16.55 27.66 -14.86
C GLU A 66 -16.00 26.35 -14.28
N ARG A 67 -16.37 26.03 -13.03
CA ARG A 67 -15.97 24.80 -12.38
C ARG A 67 -16.66 23.58 -12.97
N VAL A 68 -17.94 23.71 -13.35
CA VAL A 68 -18.66 22.67 -14.10
C VAL A 68 -17.99 22.38 -15.44
N GLU A 69 -17.65 23.42 -16.20
CA GLU A 69 -16.98 23.25 -17.49
C GLU A 69 -15.58 22.64 -17.33
N ARG A 70 -14.84 23.01 -16.26
CA ARG A 70 -13.58 22.33 -15.92
C ARG A 70 -13.80 20.84 -15.64
N ILE A 71 -14.79 20.46 -14.84
CA ILE A 71 -15.07 19.05 -14.53
C ILE A 71 -15.35 18.26 -15.81
N LYS A 72 -16.20 18.79 -16.70
CA LYS A 72 -16.50 18.14 -17.99
C LYS A 72 -15.27 18.04 -18.88
N GLY A 73 -14.45 19.09 -18.93
CA GLY A 73 -13.17 19.07 -19.66
C GLY A 73 -12.23 17.97 -19.15
N LEU A 74 -12.09 17.83 -17.83
CA LEU A 74 -11.30 16.77 -17.22
C LEU A 74 -11.85 15.36 -17.54
N ILE A 75 -13.18 15.18 -17.57
CA ILE A 75 -13.81 13.91 -17.99
C ILE A 75 -13.49 13.61 -19.46
N ALA A 76 -13.61 14.59 -20.35
CA ALA A 76 -13.26 14.43 -21.76
C ALA A 76 -11.77 14.09 -21.96
N ASP A 77 -10.89 14.67 -21.15
CA ASP A 77 -9.45 14.38 -21.17
C ASP A 77 -9.11 12.94 -20.76
N LEU A 78 -10.02 12.21 -20.09
CA LEU A 78 -9.81 10.79 -19.77
C LEU A 78 -9.67 9.91 -21.02
N ALA A 79 -10.24 10.31 -22.16
CA ALA A 79 -10.05 9.61 -23.43
C ALA A 79 -8.57 9.61 -23.91
N LYS A 80 -7.74 10.52 -23.38
CA LYS A 80 -6.33 10.66 -23.76
C LYS A 80 -5.40 9.76 -22.96
N LEU A 81 -5.89 9.03 -21.95
CA LEU A 81 -5.03 8.20 -21.09
C LEU A 81 -4.39 7.05 -21.87
N GLU A 82 -3.09 6.87 -21.66
CA GLU A 82 -2.27 5.86 -22.35
C GLU A 82 -1.65 4.81 -21.41
N SER A 83 -1.66 5.10 -20.10
CA SER A 83 -1.07 4.27 -19.06
C SER A 83 -2.10 3.90 -18.00
N ALA A 84 -2.02 2.68 -17.48
CA ALA A 84 -2.88 2.21 -16.41
C ALA A 84 -2.52 2.89 -15.07
N ASP A 85 -3.56 3.25 -14.32
CA ASP A 85 -3.48 3.63 -12.91
C ASP A 85 -3.94 2.46 -12.01
N ILE A 86 -3.90 2.63 -10.69
CA ILE A 86 -4.50 1.68 -9.73
C ILE A 86 -6.02 1.62 -9.98
N GLY A 87 -6.53 0.40 -10.14
CA GLY A 87 -7.92 0.15 -10.56
C GLY A 87 -8.15 0.11 -12.07
N LEU A 88 -7.10 0.36 -12.86
CA LEU A 88 -7.06 0.21 -14.33
C LEU A 88 -5.96 -0.76 -14.79
N SER A 89 -5.30 -1.46 -13.86
CA SER A 89 -4.15 -2.31 -14.13
C SER A 89 -4.50 -3.79 -14.16
N ALA A 90 -4.03 -4.49 -15.19
CA ALA A 90 -4.13 -5.94 -15.33
C ALA A 90 -3.13 -6.72 -14.46
N THR A 91 -2.15 -6.04 -13.89
CA THR A 91 -1.06 -6.67 -13.13
C THR A 91 -1.07 -6.30 -11.64
N LEU A 92 -1.96 -5.38 -11.27
CA LEU A 92 -2.07 -4.81 -9.92
C LEU A 92 -3.54 -4.59 -9.57
N GLY A 93 -3.96 -5.11 -8.42
CA GLY A 93 -5.19 -4.77 -7.74
C GLY A 93 -4.91 -3.92 -6.52
N GLY A 94 -5.89 -3.12 -6.09
CA GLY A 94 -5.73 -2.22 -4.96
C GLY A 94 -6.74 -1.09 -4.99
N ASP A 95 -6.54 -0.12 -4.11
CA ASP A 95 -7.28 1.12 -4.06
C ASP A 95 -6.31 2.30 -3.94
N ASP A 96 -6.80 3.48 -4.28
CA ASP A 96 -6.01 4.70 -4.22
C ASP A 96 -6.85 5.88 -3.75
N PHE A 97 -6.15 6.92 -3.30
CA PHE A 97 -6.71 8.25 -3.14
C PHE A 97 -5.73 9.25 -3.74
N ALA A 98 -5.83 9.37 -5.06
CA ALA A 98 -4.87 10.08 -5.89
C ALA A 98 -4.48 11.49 -5.40
N PRO A 99 -5.38 12.32 -4.83
CA PRO A 99 -5.03 13.67 -4.40
C PRO A 99 -3.99 13.76 -3.27
N VAL A 100 -3.75 12.67 -2.52
CA VAL A 100 -2.79 12.66 -1.42
C VAL A 100 -1.68 11.65 -1.72
N PRO A 101 -0.44 12.12 -2.00
CA PRO A 101 0.68 11.25 -2.31
C PRO A 101 0.92 10.18 -1.24
N GLY A 102 1.19 8.95 -1.67
CA GLY A 102 1.50 7.83 -0.78
C GLY A 102 0.32 7.20 -0.06
N GLN A 103 -0.92 7.57 -0.41
CA GLN A 103 -2.15 6.96 0.12
C GLN A 103 -2.68 5.80 -0.73
N SER A 104 -1.89 5.32 -1.68
CA SER A 104 -2.18 4.12 -2.46
C SER A 104 -2.04 2.85 -1.61
N ARG A 105 -2.93 1.88 -1.81
CA ARG A 105 -2.88 0.57 -1.17
C ARG A 105 -2.91 -0.52 -2.24
N PHE A 106 -1.84 -1.30 -2.26
CA PHE A 106 -1.76 -2.46 -3.14
C PHE A 106 -2.40 -3.68 -2.47
N GLY A 107 -3.23 -4.39 -3.23
CA GLY A 107 -3.81 -5.67 -2.85
C GLY A 107 -3.03 -6.81 -3.49
N SER A 108 -3.66 -7.51 -4.43
CA SER A 108 -3.02 -8.54 -5.26
C SER A 108 -2.14 -7.91 -6.34
N PHE A 109 -0.96 -8.47 -6.62
CA PHE A 109 -0.11 -8.00 -7.72
C PHE A 109 0.81 -9.09 -8.28
N LEU A 110 1.27 -8.91 -9.52
CA LEU A 110 2.36 -9.68 -10.13
C LEU A 110 3.72 -9.10 -9.75
N LEU A 111 4.76 -9.92 -9.58
CA LEU A 111 6.12 -9.42 -9.35
C LEU A 111 6.78 -8.91 -10.64
N THR A 112 6.23 -7.83 -11.19
CA THR A 112 6.66 -7.22 -12.46
C THR A 112 6.71 -5.70 -12.35
N ASP A 113 7.24 -5.04 -13.38
CA ASP A 113 7.05 -3.61 -13.54
C ASP A 113 5.61 -3.34 -14.00
N HIS A 114 4.78 -2.90 -13.08
CA HIS A 114 3.37 -2.60 -13.34
C HIS A 114 3.16 -1.38 -14.25
N ARG A 115 4.21 -0.55 -14.45
CA ARG A 115 4.16 0.70 -15.22
C ARG A 115 2.97 1.60 -14.87
N VAL A 116 2.58 1.59 -13.60
CA VAL A 116 1.49 2.42 -13.10
C VAL A 116 1.95 3.86 -13.16
N ASN A 117 1.18 4.69 -13.84
CA ASN A 117 1.44 6.12 -13.91
C ASN A 117 0.15 6.86 -13.59
N GLN A 118 0.24 7.74 -12.59
CA GLN A 118 -0.91 8.43 -12.05
C GLN A 118 -1.42 9.45 -13.07
N SER A 119 -2.71 9.38 -13.39
CA SER A 119 -3.33 10.32 -14.32
C SER A 119 -3.63 11.66 -13.63
N GLU A 120 -3.11 12.77 -14.17
CA GLU A 120 -3.40 14.11 -13.63
C GLU A 120 -4.89 14.45 -13.73
N ALA A 121 -5.54 14.11 -14.85
CA ALA A 121 -6.97 14.35 -15.02
C ALA A 121 -7.82 13.56 -14.02
N LEU A 122 -7.46 12.28 -13.78
CA LEU A 122 -8.12 11.45 -12.77
C LEU A 122 -7.90 12.01 -11.37
N ARG A 123 -6.64 12.33 -11.00
CA ARG A 123 -6.29 12.95 -9.72
C ARG A 123 -7.08 14.23 -9.49
N ASP A 124 -7.16 15.10 -10.48
CA ASP A 124 -7.85 16.38 -10.40
C ASP A 124 -9.38 16.20 -10.25
N LEU A 125 -9.98 15.22 -10.93
CA LEU A 125 -11.39 14.87 -10.73
C LEU A 125 -11.66 14.35 -9.31
N VAL A 126 -10.81 13.46 -8.81
CA VAL A 126 -10.92 12.96 -7.42
C VAL A 126 -10.72 14.12 -6.44
N ALA A 127 -9.77 15.02 -6.68
CA ALA A 127 -9.54 16.20 -5.84
C ALA A 127 -10.76 17.13 -5.76
N LEU A 128 -11.59 17.19 -6.80
CA LEU A 128 -12.84 17.97 -6.82
C LEU A 128 -13.97 17.32 -5.99
N GLY A 129 -13.89 16.01 -5.74
CA GLY A 129 -14.70 15.30 -4.75
C GLY A 129 -16.21 15.36 -5.01
N PRO A 130 -17.03 15.75 -4.01
CA PRO A 130 -18.49 15.76 -4.15
C PRO A 130 -19.00 16.68 -5.27
N ASP A 131 -18.22 17.69 -5.65
CA ASP A 131 -18.61 18.64 -6.71
C ASP A 131 -18.49 17.99 -8.12
N ALA A 132 -17.57 17.02 -8.29
CA ALA A 132 -17.42 16.26 -9.53
C ALA A 132 -18.37 15.05 -9.62
N LEU A 133 -18.83 14.54 -8.48
CA LEU A 133 -19.58 13.29 -8.39
C LEU A 133 -20.83 13.22 -9.30
N PRO A 134 -21.69 14.25 -9.43
CA PRO A 134 -22.84 14.19 -10.34
C PRO A 134 -22.43 13.98 -11.80
N TYR A 135 -21.40 14.70 -12.26
CA TYR A 135 -20.94 14.65 -13.64
C TYR A 135 -20.25 13.32 -13.97
N LEU A 136 -19.54 12.74 -12.99
CA LEU A 136 -18.96 11.40 -13.12
C LEU A 136 -20.06 10.32 -13.22
N LEU A 137 -21.15 10.45 -12.46
CA LEU A 137 -22.29 9.54 -12.52
C LEU A 137 -23.05 9.65 -13.85
N ASP A 138 -23.15 10.86 -14.40
CA ASP A 138 -23.75 11.09 -15.72
C ASP A 138 -22.89 10.50 -16.84
N ALA A 139 -21.56 10.54 -16.73
CA ALA A 139 -20.62 9.97 -17.70
C ALA A 139 -20.31 8.47 -17.48
N LEU A 140 -20.97 7.79 -16.54
CA LEU A 140 -20.64 6.42 -16.15
C LEU A 140 -20.86 5.38 -17.28
N ASP A 141 -21.73 5.68 -18.23
CA ASP A 141 -22.00 4.88 -19.43
C ASP A 141 -21.33 5.46 -20.71
N ASP A 142 -20.38 6.40 -20.56
CA ASP A 142 -19.62 6.95 -21.67
C ASP A 142 -18.69 5.90 -22.31
N LYS A 143 -19.04 5.50 -23.53
CA LYS A 143 -18.35 4.47 -24.33
C LYS A 143 -17.12 5.00 -25.07
N THR A 144 -16.75 6.27 -24.90
CA THR A 144 -15.55 6.84 -25.52
C THR A 144 -14.33 6.03 -25.08
N LEU A 145 -13.56 5.53 -26.04
CA LEU A 145 -12.38 4.71 -25.76
C LEU A 145 -11.23 5.60 -25.26
N THR A 146 -10.50 5.11 -24.27
CA THR A 146 -9.16 5.62 -23.92
C THR A 146 -8.12 5.00 -24.85
N LYS A 147 -6.83 5.30 -24.64
CA LYS A 147 -5.73 4.60 -25.34
C LYS A 147 -5.20 3.39 -24.53
N ILE A 148 -5.73 3.13 -23.34
CA ILE A 148 -5.34 1.98 -22.51
C ILE A 148 -5.98 0.71 -23.08
N THR A 149 -5.14 -0.18 -23.63
CA THR A 149 -5.57 -1.51 -24.09
C THR A 149 -4.95 -2.59 -23.22
N ILE A 150 -5.81 -3.38 -22.61
CA ILE A 150 -5.46 -4.54 -21.80
C ILE A 150 -5.46 -5.77 -22.70
N LYS A 151 -4.38 -6.55 -22.66
CA LYS A 151 -4.25 -7.82 -23.37
C LYS A 151 -4.01 -8.94 -22.37
N HIS A 152 -4.63 -10.09 -22.61
CA HIS A 152 -4.35 -11.32 -21.87
C HIS A 152 -3.52 -12.24 -22.77
N ASP A 153 -2.20 -12.04 -22.73
CA ASP A 153 -1.23 -12.78 -23.55
C ASP A 153 -0.47 -13.85 -22.75
N THR A 154 -0.93 -14.17 -21.52
CA THR A 154 -0.28 -15.15 -20.64
C THR A 154 -0.84 -16.56 -20.88
N PRO A 155 0.00 -17.62 -20.82
CA PRO A 155 -0.46 -19.00 -21.07
C PRO A 155 -1.34 -19.58 -19.94
N PHE A 156 -1.55 -18.82 -18.86
CA PHE A 156 -2.38 -19.19 -17.72
C PHE A 156 -3.29 -18.02 -17.32
N GLY A 157 -4.37 -18.35 -16.61
CA GLY A 157 -5.43 -17.40 -16.24
C GLY A 157 -6.38 -17.10 -17.40
N THR A 158 -7.30 -16.17 -17.17
CA THR A 158 -8.25 -15.69 -18.18
C THR A 158 -8.62 -14.23 -17.92
N MET A 159 -9.19 -13.56 -18.92
CA MET A 159 -9.78 -12.23 -18.81
C MET A 159 -11.28 -12.30 -19.10
N TRP A 160 -12.10 -11.67 -18.27
CA TRP A 160 -13.55 -11.71 -18.43
C TRP A 160 -14.26 -10.46 -17.88
N TYR A 161 -15.51 -10.25 -18.28
CA TYR A 161 -16.36 -9.23 -17.68
C TYR A 161 -16.88 -9.67 -16.31
N GLY A 162 -16.58 -8.87 -15.30
CA GLY A 162 -17.16 -8.97 -13.96
C GLY A 162 -18.29 -7.96 -13.75
N GLY A 163 -18.83 -7.97 -12.55
CA GLY A 163 -19.74 -6.95 -12.03
C GLY A 163 -19.44 -6.71 -10.55
N GLU A 164 -18.16 -6.81 -10.20
CA GLU A 164 -17.70 -6.70 -8.82
C GLU A 164 -17.76 -5.25 -8.38
N MET A 165 -18.41 -5.03 -7.24
CA MET A 165 -18.59 -3.71 -6.68
C MET A 165 -18.34 -3.78 -5.17
N GLY A 166 -17.30 -3.08 -4.70
CA GLY A 166 -17.01 -2.97 -3.27
C GLY A 166 -18.08 -2.15 -2.55
N VAL A 167 -18.70 -2.71 -1.53
CA VAL A 167 -19.70 -1.99 -0.72
C VAL A 167 -19.45 -2.24 0.77
N ASN A 168 -19.87 -1.29 1.61
CA ASN A 168 -19.93 -1.46 3.04
C ASN A 168 -21.30 -2.06 3.41
N PRO A 169 -21.36 -3.33 3.86
CA PRO A 169 -22.61 -4.04 4.10
C PRO A 169 -23.45 -3.49 5.25
N VAL A 170 -22.86 -2.65 6.10
CA VAL A 170 -23.53 -2.01 7.24
C VAL A 170 -23.73 -0.51 7.04
N ASN A 171 -23.31 0.05 5.90
CA ASN A 171 -23.59 1.43 5.55
C ASN A 171 -25.05 1.57 5.05
N PRO A 172 -25.89 2.41 5.68
CA PRO A 172 -27.29 2.55 5.30
C PRO A 172 -27.52 2.97 3.84
N VAL A 173 -26.60 3.74 3.26
CA VAL A 173 -26.70 4.21 1.86
C VAL A 173 -26.52 3.06 0.87
N GLU A 174 -25.77 2.03 1.26
CA GLU A 174 -25.38 0.91 0.39
C GLU A 174 -26.14 -0.38 0.69
N ALA A 175 -26.80 -0.47 1.85
CA ALA A 175 -27.43 -1.68 2.36
C ALA A 175 -28.42 -2.32 1.37
N ALA A 176 -29.21 -1.50 0.65
CA ALA A 176 -30.16 -1.99 -0.34
C ALA A 176 -29.46 -2.67 -1.52
N VAL A 177 -28.39 -2.07 -2.03
CA VAL A 177 -27.62 -2.64 -3.15
C VAL A 177 -26.78 -3.83 -2.69
N TYR A 178 -26.17 -3.77 -1.51
CA TYR A 178 -25.50 -4.94 -0.93
C TYR A 178 -26.44 -6.14 -0.81
N LYS A 179 -27.67 -5.93 -0.33
CA LYS A 179 -28.68 -6.98 -0.26
C LYS A 179 -28.99 -7.54 -1.64
N ALA A 180 -29.21 -6.69 -2.65
CA ALA A 180 -29.46 -7.12 -4.02
C ALA A 180 -28.28 -7.91 -4.63
N LEU A 181 -27.03 -7.55 -4.28
CA LEU A 181 -25.82 -8.24 -4.73
C LEU A 181 -25.59 -9.59 -4.05
N THR A 182 -26.06 -9.75 -2.80
CA THR A 182 -25.78 -10.94 -1.97
C THR A 182 -26.94 -11.92 -1.86
N GLU A 183 -28.18 -11.48 -2.15
CA GLU A 183 -29.29 -12.41 -2.27
C GLU A 183 -28.94 -13.48 -3.31
N PRO A 184 -29.21 -14.77 -3.03
CA PRO A 184 -28.97 -15.84 -3.98
C PRO A 184 -29.73 -15.50 -5.26
N ARG A 185 -29.04 -14.96 -6.26
CA ARG A 185 -29.60 -14.74 -7.59
C ARG A 185 -30.21 -16.07 -7.98
N LYS A 186 -31.52 -16.10 -8.24
CA LYS A 186 -32.24 -17.32 -8.57
C LYS A 186 -31.53 -18.03 -9.73
N LYS A 187 -30.69 -19.02 -9.38
CA LYS A 187 -30.08 -20.10 -10.18
C LYS A 187 -29.34 -19.82 -11.50
N GLU A 188 -29.31 -18.61 -12.07
CA GLU A 188 -28.44 -18.29 -13.22
C GLU A 188 -27.16 -17.56 -12.76
N SER A 189 -26.47 -18.29 -11.88
CA SER A 189 -25.17 -18.08 -11.23
C SER A 189 -24.23 -17.00 -11.79
N GLY A 190 -23.67 -16.17 -10.90
CA GLY A 190 -22.57 -15.26 -11.20
C GLY A 190 -21.31 -15.92 -11.80
N ALA A 191 -21.13 -17.24 -11.65
CA ALA A 191 -20.10 -17.99 -12.37
C ALA A 191 -20.35 -18.05 -13.89
N LYS A 192 -21.61 -18.01 -14.32
CA LYS A 192 -22.00 -17.99 -15.74
C LYS A 192 -21.75 -16.65 -16.41
N ARG A 193 -22.00 -15.52 -15.72
CA ARG A 193 -21.69 -14.19 -16.30
C ARG A 193 -20.21 -14.02 -16.63
N GLY A 194 -19.31 -14.59 -15.82
CA GLY A 194 -17.87 -14.42 -16.01
C GLY A 194 -17.27 -15.36 -17.06
N ILE A 195 -17.52 -16.66 -16.99
CA ILE A 195 -16.82 -17.62 -17.86
C ILE A 195 -17.66 -18.02 -19.09
N GLU A 196 -18.99 -18.08 -19.00
CA GLU A 196 -19.83 -18.41 -20.18
C GLU A 196 -19.97 -17.23 -21.15
N GLY A 197 -19.74 -15.99 -20.69
CA GLY A 197 -19.65 -14.80 -21.55
C GLY A 197 -18.46 -14.80 -22.52
N GLY A 198 -17.58 -15.81 -22.41
CA GLY A 198 -16.39 -15.97 -23.22
C GLY A 198 -15.18 -15.29 -22.58
N THR A 199 -14.02 -15.93 -22.73
CA THR A 199 -12.73 -15.34 -22.35
C THR A 199 -12.38 -14.22 -23.33
N LEU A 200 -12.06 -13.04 -22.82
CA LEU A 200 -11.60 -11.91 -23.60
C LEU A 200 -10.11 -12.08 -23.91
N LYS A 201 -9.70 -11.77 -25.15
CA LYS A 201 -8.28 -11.67 -25.50
C LYS A 201 -7.72 -10.27 -25.28
N SER A 202 -8.55 -9.25 -25.52
CA SER A 202 -8.19 -7.84 -25.41
C SER A 202 -9.40 -7.02 -24.97
N TYR A 203 -9.17 -5.95 -24.23
CA TYR A 203 -10.17 -4.96 -23.85
C TYR A 203 -9.57 -3.55 -23.87
N THR A 204 -10.26 -2.59 -24.48
CA THR A 204 -9.86 -1.17 -24.43
C THR A 204 -10.73 -0.47 -23.42
N VAL A 205 -10.09 0.14 -22.42
CA VAL A 205 -10.76 0.86 -21.33
C VAL A 205 -11.53 2.06 -21.88
N THR A 206 -12.75 2.28 -21.39
CA THR A 206 -13.62 3.40 -21.76
C THR A 206 -13.53 4.56 -20.76
N VAL A 207 -14.05 5.74 -21.12
CA VAL A 207 -14.17 6.87 -20.19
C VAL A 207 -15.06 6.50 -19.00
N GLY A 208 -16.18 5.80 -19.23
CA GLY A 208 -17.07 5.33 -18.16
C GLY A 208 -16.38 4.41 -17.15
N ASP A 209 -15.45 3.55 -17.61
CA ASP A 209 -14.60 2.72 -16.74
C ASP A 209 -13.71 3.58 -15.82
N VAL A 210 -13.11 4.64 -16.36
CA VAL A 210 -12.26 5.54 -15.58
C VAL A 210 -13.10 6.39 -14.61
N CYS A 211 -14.32 6.79 -15.00
CA CYS A 211 -15.28 7.44 -14.12
C CYS A 211 -15.67 6.54 -12.94
N LEU A 212 -15.86 5.22 -13.16
CA LEU A 212 -16.11 4.25 -12.08
C LEU A 212 -14.98 4.25 -11.05
N VAL A 213 -13.72 4.23 -11.51
CA VAL A 213 -12.54 4.29 -10.62
C VAL A 213 -12.50 5.61 -9.86
N ALA A 214 -12.70 6.75 -10.55
CA ALA A 214 -12.73 8.07 -9.92
C ALA A 214 -13.78 8.17 -8.81
N ILE A 215 -14.99 7.65 -9.06
CA ILE A 215 -16.07 7.59 -8.07
C ILE A 215 -15.63 6.77 -6.86
N GLY A 216 -15.05 5.58 -7.07
CA GLY A 216 -14.55 4.72 -5.99
C GLY A 216 -13.53 5.44 -5.11
N GLN A 217 -12.58 6.16 -5.74
CA GLN A 217 -11.62 6.97 -5.00
C GLN A 217 -12.29 8.10 -4.21
N ILE A 218 -13.33 8.77 -4.73
CA ILE A 218 -14.06 9.83 -4.00
C ILE A 218 -14.83 9.25 -2.80
N VAL A 219 -15.52 8.12 -2.99
CA VAL A 219 -16.44 7.55 -1.99
C VAL A 219 -15.77 6.58 -1.01
N GLY A 220 -14.50 6.24 -1.23
CA GLY A 220 -13.76 5.29 -0.39
C GLY A 220 -14.16 3.84 -0.63
N ARG A 221 -14.32 3.46 -1.89
CA ARG A 221 -14.60 2.09 -2.33
C ARG A 221 -13.54 1.64 -3.32
N GLY A 222 -13.15 0.37 -3.26
CA GLY A 222 -12.27 -0.28 -4.24
C GLY A 222 -12.99 -0.55 -5.56
N TYR A 223 -13.59 0.47 -6.19
CA TYR A 223 -14.11 0.34 -7.54
C TYR A 223 -12.93 0.29 -8.52
N SER A 224 -12.77 -0.85 -9.16
CA SER A 224 -11.70 -1.09 -10.14
C SER A 224 -12.33 -1.55 -11.44
N ALA A 225 -12.12 -0.83 -12.53
CA ALA A 225 -12.61 -1.24 -13.83
C ALA A 225 -11.76 -2.37 -14.44
N VAL A 226 -10.46 -2.40 -14.13
CA VAL A 226 -9.56 -3.51 -14.45
C VAL A 226 -8.81 -3.87 -13.17
N ARG A 227 -8.85 -5.14 -12.77
CA ARG A 227 -8.02 -5.60 -11.65
C ARG A 227 -7.42 -6.97 -11.89
N TYR A 228 -6.23 -7.13 -11.34
CA TYR A 228 -5.56 -8.41 -11.23
C TYR A 228 -6.17 -9.28 -10.11
N GLN A 229 -6.40 -10.54 -10.42
CA GLN A 229 -6.59 -11.63 -9.47
C GLN A 229 -5.42 -12.62 -9.59
N PRO A 230 -5.01 -13.29 -8.49
CA PRO A 230 -3.99 -14.32 -8.52
C PRO A 230 -4.17 -15.32 -9.67
N THR A 231 -3.05 -15.86 -10.16
CA THR A 231 -2.95 -16.75 -11.34
C THR A 231 -3.23 -16.06 -12.69
N SER A 232 -2.78 -14.82 -12.87
CA SER A 232 -2.95 -14.03 -14.12
C SER A 232 -4.38 -13.93 -14.61
N ASN A 233 -5.31 -13.85 -13.66
CA ASN A 233 -6.71 -13.59 -13.95
C ASN A 233 -6.95 -12.07 -14.00
N ILE A 234 -7.70 -11.60 -14.99
CA ILE A 234 -8.04 -10.18 -15.16
C ILE A 234 -9.56 -10.04 -15.16
N VAL A 235 -10.08 -9.25 -14.22
CA VAL A 235 -11.52 -8.93 -14.17
C VAL A 235 -11.76 -7.55 -14.73
N ILE A 236 -12.69 -7.44 -15.68
CA ILE A 236 -13.14 -6.18 -16.28
C ILE A 236 -14.51 -5.81 -15.70
N ASN A 237 -14.58 -4.84 -14.79
CA ASN A 237 -15.83 -4.31 -14.27
C ASN A 237 -16.21 -3.04 -15.04
N SER A 238 -16.82 -3.19 -16.22
CA SER A 238 -17.16 -2.05 -17.08
C SER A 238 -18.63 -1.64 -16.95
N PRO A 239 -18.95 -0.45 -16.43
CA PRO A 239 -20.34 0.04 -16.42
C PRO A 239 -20.88 0.34 -17.83
N THR A 240 -20.01 0.48 -18.84
CA THR A 240 -20.42 0.66 -20.23
C THR A 240 -20.87 -0.64 -20.90
N HIS A 241 -20.46 -1.78 -20.33
CA HIS A 241 -20.85 -3.12 -20.73
C HIS A 241 -21.95 -3.70 -19.82
N ASP A 242 -21.84 -3.50 -18.50
CA ASP A 242 -22.79 -3.97 -17.49
C ASP A 242 -23.71 -2.82 -17.01
N ALA A 243 -24.91 -2.78 -17.59
CA ALA A 243 -25.93 -1.79 -17.23
C ALA A 243 -26.42 -1.95 -15.78
N GLU A 244 -26.37 -3.16 -15.20
CA GLU A 244 -26.74 -3.39 -13.79
C GLU A 244 -25.72 -2.76 -12.86
N LEU A 245 -24.42 -2.91 -13.15
CA LEU A 245 -23.34 -2.22 -12.43
C LEU A 245 -23.52 -0.69 -12.49
N CYS A 246 -23.74 -0.14 -13.69
CA CYS A 246 -23.99 1.29 -13.88
C CYS A 246 -25.20 1.79 -13.06
N ALA A 247 -26.31 1.04 -13.10
CA ALA A 247 -27.52 1.36 -12.35
C ALA A 247 -27.29 1.29 -10.83
N ASN A 248 -26.56 0.29 -10.34
CA ASN A 248 -26.25 0.11 -8.93
C ASN A 248 -25.40 1.26 -8.38
N VAL A 249 -24.35 1.67 -9.10
CA VAL A 249 -23.51 2.82 -8.70
C VAL A 249 -24.34 4.11 -8.67
N ARG A 250 -25.18 4.35 -9.69
CA ARG A 250 -26.10 5.50 -9.72
C ARG A 250 -27.12 5.45 -8.57
N ALA A 251 -27.67 4.28 -8.25
CA ALA A 251 -28.62 4.11 -7.15
C ALA A 251 -27.98 4.45 -5.79
N ILE A 252 -26.73 4.03 -5.58
CA ILE A 252 -26.01 4.36 -4.34
C ILE A 252 -25.68 5.83 -4.29
N TRP A 253 -25.19 6.47 -5.36
CA TRP A 253 -24.54 7.78 -5.22
C TRP A 253 -25.31 8.99 -5.78
N LYS A 254 -26.30 8.80 -6.66
CA LYS A 254 -27.11 9.91 -7.17
C LYS A 254 -27.87 10.58 -6.03
N SER A 255 -27.80 11.90 -5.97
CA SER A 255 -28.40 12.71 -4.90
C SER A 255 -28.66 14.13 -5.40
N LYS A 256 -29.67 14.79 -4.82
CA LYS A 256 -29.83 16.24 -4.97
C LYS A 256 -28.77 17.02 -4.19
N ASP A 257 -28.25 16.41 -3.13
CA ASP A 257 -27.13 16.92 -2.33
C ASP A 257 -26.04 15.84 -2.26
N PRO A 258 -25.10 15.82 -3.23
CA PRO A 258 -24.02 14.85 -3.28
C PRO A 258 -23.06 14.99 -2.10
N ALA A 259 -22.83 16.21 -1.62
CA ALA A 259 -21.91 16.47 -0.52
C ALA A 259 -22.45 15.93 0.80
N LYS A 260 -23.74 16.17 1.10
CA LYS A 260 -24.39 15.58 2.26
C LYS A 260 -24.40 14.06 2.19
N LYS A 261 -24.76 13.49 1.04
CA LYS A 261 -24.78 12.03 0.87
C LYS A 261 -23.40 11.40 1.08
N LEU A 262 -22.35 12.05 0.55
CA LEU A 262 -20.97 11.60 0.72
C LEU A 262 -20.54 11.68 2.19
N VAL A 263 -20.75 12.80 2.89
CA VAL A 263 -20.33 12.91 4.29
C VAL A 263 -21.08 11.94 5.19
N ASP A 264 -22.39 11.76 4.99
CA ASP A 264 -23.21 10.81 5.76
C ASP A 264 -22.68 9.37 5.57
N SER A 265 -22.33 9.00 4.34
CA SER A 265 -21.71 7.70 4.04
C SER A 265 -20.33 7.54 4.68
N LEU A 266 -19.46 8.55 4.58
CA LEU A 266 -18.12 8.50 5.17
C LEU A 266 -18.18 8.46 6.71
N LEU A 267 -19.15 9.11 7.34
CA LEU A 267 -19.36 9.02 8.79
C LEU A 267 -19.84 7.62 9.21
N ALA A 268 -20.64 6.94 8.39
CA ALA A 268 -21.01 5.55 8.62
C ALA A 268 -19.80 4.61 8.49
N ASP A 269 -18.94 4.83 7.48
CA ASP A 269 -17.70 4.08 7.29
C ASP A 269 -16.70 4.32 8.43
N TYR A 270 -16.58 5.57 8.88
CA TYR A 270 -15.77 5.95 10.04
C TYR A 270 -16.25 5.29 11.34
N ALA A 271 -17.54 4.98 11.43
CA ALA A 271 -18.16 4.25 12.54
C ALA A 271 -18.20 2.72 12.31
N THR A 272 -17.71 2.21 11.18
CA THR A 272 -17.78 0.77 10.87
C THR A 272 -16.67 0.00 11.58
N GLU A 273 -17.05 -0.81 12.57
CA GLU A 273 -16.13 -1.58 13.40
C GLU A 273 -15.94 -2.99 12.82
N GLY A 274 -14.70 -3.47 12.79
CA GLY A 274 -14.40 -4.87 12.51
C GLY A 274 -14.87 -5.77 13.65
N ILE A 275 -15.34 -6.98 13.34
CA ILE A 275 -15.68 -7.99 14.35
C ILE A 275 -14.45 -8.87 14.58
N PHE A 276 -13.93 -8.87 15.81
CA PHE A 276 -12.82 -9.73 16.20
C PHE A 276 -13.32 -11.14 16.50
N ASN A 277 -12.74 -12.15 15.86
CA ASN A 277 -13.15 -13.55 16.03
C ASN A 277 -12.50 -14.24 17.26
N GLY A 278 -11.66 -13.52 18.02
CA GLY A 278 -10.96 -14.05 19.20
C GLY A 278 -9.54 -14.55 18.93
N THR A 279 -9.20 -14.88 17.67
CA THR A 279 -7.94 -15.56 17.32
C THR A 279 -7.10 -14.82 16.29
N SER A 280 -7.73 -14.06 15.40
CA SER A 280 -7.06 -13.31 14.32
C SER A 280 -7.80 -12.02 14.00
N LEU A 281 -7.13 -11.12 13.28
CA LEU A 281 -7.73 -9.89 12.74
C LEU A 281 -8.37 -10.11 11.36
N ASP A 282 -8.66 -11.36 10.99
CA ASP A 282 -9.33 -11.70 9.73
C ASP A 282 -10.76 -11.16 9.76
N GLY A 283 -11.19 -10.50 8.68
CA GLY A 283 -12.46 -9.78 8.63
C GLY A 283 -12.45 -8.46 9.40
N TRP A 284 -11.79 -8.39 10.56
CA TRP A 284 -11.62 -7.15 11.32
C TRP A 284 -10.91 -6.06 10.51
N GLY A 285 -9.93 -6.46 9.68
CA GLY A 285 -9.22 -5.56 8.76
C GLY A 285 -10.12 -4.79 7.78
N VAL A 286 -11.33 -5.31 7.49
CA VAL A 286 -12.31 -4.62 6.64
C VAL A 286 -12.83 -3.35 7.33
N GLY A 287 -13.15 -3.42 8.63
CA GLY A 287 -13.54 -2.25 9.41
C GLY A 287 -12.42 -1.22 9.49
N ASN A 288 -11.18 -1.66 9.73
CA ASN A 288 -9.99 -0.81 9.69
C ASN A 288 -9.85 -0.07 8.34
N HIS A 289 -10.06 -0.80 7.23
CA HIS A 289 -10.00 -0.22 5.90
C HIS A 289 -11.03 0.91 5.71
N PHE A 290 -12.31 0.65 6.05
CA PHE A 290 -13.37 1.66 5.97
C PHE A 290 -13.06 2.89 6.83
N GLN A 291 -12.65 2.69 8.08
CA GLN A 291 -12.39 3.80 9.00
C GLN A 291 -11.22 4.69 8.54
N CYS A 292 -10.13 4.08 8.09
CA CYS A 292 -8.97 4.84 7.58
C CYS A 292 -9.30 5.56 6.27
N GLY A 293 -9.96 4.87 5.34
CA GLY A 293 -10.38 5.44 4.06
C GLY A 293 -11.36 6.61 4.23
N ALA A 294 -12.26 6.50 5.21
CA ALA A 294 -13.19 7.55 5.59
C ALA A 294 -12.48 8.73 6.26
N ALA A 295 -11.59 8.49 7.21
CA ALA A 295 -10.85 9.56 7.89
C ALA A 295 -10.04 10.43 6.91
N LEU A 296 -9.37 9.79 5.95
CA LEU A 296 -8.64 10.46 4.87
C LEU A 296 -9.54 11.41 4.07
N ARG A 297 -10.70 10.92 3.62
CA ARG A 297 -11.64 11.67 2.76
C ARG A 297 -12.43 12.73 3.52
N LEU A 298 -12.78 12.45 4.77
CA LEU A 298 -13.40 13.43 5.66
C LEU A 298 -12.48 14.63 5.87
N LEU A 299 -11.18 14.40 6.17
CA LEU A 299 -10.21 15.50 6.29
C LEU A 299 -10.00 16.26 4.98
N TYR A 300 -10.01 15.55 3.85
CA TYR A 300 -9.76 16.18 2.56
C TYR A 300 -10.95 17.02 2.06
N TYR A 301 -12.18 16.49 2.10
CA TYR A 301 -13.35 17.16 1.53
C TYR A 301 -14.18 17.99 2.53
N PHE A 302 -14.08 17.67 3.83
CA PHE A 302 -14.88 18.24 4.92
C PHE A 302 -14.01 18.56 6.16
N PRO A 303 -12.89 19.30 6.04
CA PRO A 303 -11.97 19.54 7.14
C PRO A 303 -12.63 20.28 8.32
N LYS A 304 -13.49 21.27 8.05
CA LYS A 304 -14.15 22.07 9.11
C LYS A 304 -14.95 21.19 10.07
N GLU A 305 -15.62 20.20 9.52
CA GLU A 305 -16.49 19.28 10.22
C GLU A 305 -15.73 18.14 10.90
N SER A 306 -14.68 17.63 10.24
CA SER A 306 -14.03 16.37 10.63
C SER A 306 -12.79 16.54 11.49
N VAL A 307 -12.11 17.70 11.44
CA VAL A 307 -10.88 17.95 12.21
C VAL A 307 -11.08 17.72 13.72
N PRO A 308 -12.12 18.27 14.39
CA PRO A 308 -12.32 18.03 15.82
C PRO A 308 -12.62 16.57 16.18
N LEU A 309 -13.30 15.84 15.27
CA LEU A 309 -13.62 14.43 15.45
C LEU A 309 -12.33 13.58 15.39
N ILE A 310 -11.52 13.80 14.37
CA ILE A 310 -10.33 12.99 14.09
C ILE A 310 -9.19 13.33 15.06
N ALA A 311 -8.97 14.61 15.38
CA ALA A 311 -7.97 15.02 16.37
C ALA A 311 -8.26 14.40 17.75
N ARG A 312 -9.53 14.40 18.17
CA ARG A 312 -9.96 13.76 19.42
C ARG A 312 -9.71 12.26 19.42
N ARG A 313 -9.94 11.58 18.28
CA ARG A 313 -9.66 10.15 18.16
C ARG A 313 -8.17 9.85 18.25
N LEU A 314 -7.32 10.62 17.55
CA LEU A 314 -5.86 10.51 17.66
C LEU A 314 -5.38 10.62 19.11
N GLY A 315 -5.93 11.58 19.86
CA GLY A 315 -5.61 11.77 21.28
C GLY A 315 -6.00 10.58 22.18
N LYS A 316 -6.94 9.73 21.74
CA LYS A 316 -7.40 8.55 22.48
C LYS A 316 -6.75 7.24 22.05
N LEU A 317 -5.99 7.23 20.95
CA LEU A 317 -5.31 6.01 20.52
C LEU A 317 -4.30 5.57 21.58
N ASP A 318 -4.41 4.29 21.96
CA ASP A 318 -3.33 3.57 22.62
C ASP A 318 -2.25 3.30 21.56
N VAL A 319 -1.06 3.85 21.82
CA VAL A 319 0.12 3.81 20.96
C VAL A 319 1.34 3.27 21.70
N ALA A 320 1.09 2.55 22.80
CA ALA A 320 2.11 1.84 23.56
C ALA A 320 2.74 0.72 22.73
N GLY A 321 3.94 0.30 23.12
CA GLY A 321 4.68 -0.74 22.44
C GLY A 321 4.09 -2.10 22.76
N THR A 322 3.85 -2.93 21.76
CA THR A 322 3.25 -4.26 21.92
C THR A 322 4.25 -5.34 21.47
N PRO A 323 5.08 -5.88 22.39
CA PRO A 323 6.14 -6.82 22.02
C PRO A 323 5.62 -8.19 21.56
N VAL A 324 4.37 -8.52 21.90
CA VAL A 324 3.73 -9.80 21.55
C VAL A 324 2.50 -9.54 20.69
N LEU A 325 2.30 -10.38 19.66
CA LEU A 325 1.20 -10.25 18.71
C LEU A 325 -0.19 -10.19 19.38
N SER A 326 -0.40 -10.92 20.49
CA SER A 326 -1.65 -10.88 21.23
C SER A 326 -1.94 -9.52 21.87
N ASP A 327 -0.90 -8.83 22.37
CA ASP A 327 -1.06 -7.47 22.92
C ASP A 327 -1.39 -6.49 21.81
N TYR A 328 -0.72 -6.61 20.66
CA TYR A 328 -1.01 -5.81 19.48
C TYR A 328 -2.46 -6.00 19.01
N MET A 329 -2.96 -7.23 18.94
CA MET A 329 -4.35 -7.50 18.59
C MET A 329 -5.33 -6.90 19.60
N ARG A 330 -5.06 -7.03 20.90
CA ARG A 330 -5.89 -6.40 21.95
C ARG A 330 -5.91 -4.87 21.81
N GLN A 331 -4.75 -4.26 21.58
CA GLN A 331 -4.62 -2.82 21.35
C GLN A 331 -5.42 -2.38 20.12
N CYS A 332 -5.32 -3.11 19.00
CA CYS A 332 -6.11 -2.85 17.79
C CYS A 332 -7.62 -2.89 18.08
N VAL A 333 -8.09 -3.94 18.76
CA VAL A 333 -9.50 -4.09 19.12
C VAL A 333 -9.97 -2.97 20.05
N ALA A 334 -9.16 -2.61 21.06
CA ALA A 334 -9.48 -1.52 21.99
C ALA A 334 -9.54 -0.15 21.30
N ASN A 335 -8.65 0.10 20.34
CA ASN A 335 -8.65 1.30 19.49
C ASN A 335 -9.79 1.31 18.46
N GLY A 336 -10.37 0.15 18.17
CA GLY A 336 -11.31 -0.08 17.08
C GLY A 336 -10.70 0.07 15.67
N VAL A 337 -9.39 0.29 15.58
CA VAL A 337 -8.62 0.53 14.34
C VAL A 337 -7.13 0.25 14.60
N ARG A 338 -6.35 -0.09 13.56
CA ARG A 338 -4.89 -0.18 13.66
C ARG A 338 -4.37 1.24 13.78
N ALA A 339 -3.68 1.53 14.88
CA ALA A 339 -3.27 2.89 15.17
C ALA A 339 -2.38 3.45 14.05
N GLU A 340 -1.39 2.67 13.61
CA GLU A 340 -0.45 3.03 12.54
C GLU A 340 -1.14 3.29 11.20
N ASP A 341 -2.15 2.50 10.83
CA ASP A 341 -2.91 2.70 9.59
C ASP A 341 -3.75 3.98 9.65
N PHE A 342 -4.42 4.20 10.78
CA PHE A 342 -5.24 5.38 11.00
C PHE A 342 -4.40 6.66 11.03
N ILE A 343 -3.26 6.63 11.73
CA ILE A 343 -2.32 7.75 11.81
C ILE A 343 -1.74 8.05 10.42
N LYS A 344 -1.32 7.02 9.67
CA LYS A 344 -0.82 7.18 8.29
C LYS A 344 -1.86 7.81 7.36
N ALA A 345 -3.14 7.46 7.54
CA ALA A 345 -4.23 8.02 6.73
C ALA A 345 -4.47 9.53 6.97
N VAL A 346 -3.99 10.09 8.08
CA VAL A 346 -4.28 11.48 8.48
C VAL A 346 -3.05 12.36 8.66
N SER A 347 -1.84 11.79 8.77
CA SER A 347 -0.60 12.54 9.06
C SER A 347 -0.14 13.50 7.95
N TRP A 348 -0.69 13.39 6.75
CA TRP A 348 -0.47 14.33 5.65
C TRP A 348 -1.17 15.68 5.88
N SER A 349 -2.27 15.72 6.65
CA SER A 349 -3.12 16.92 6.80
C SER A 349 -2.34 18.10 7.36
N LYS A 350 -2.62 19.31 6.87
CA LYS A 350 -1.99 20.56 7.33
C LYS A 350 -2.80 21.32 8.38
N GLU A 351 -3.94 20.77 8.78
CA GLU A 351 -4.82 21.37 9.79
C GLU A 351 -4.12 21.42 11.16
N PRO A 352 -4.03 22.59 11.84
CA PRO A 352 -3.24 22.74 13.06
C PRO A 352 -3.61 21.76 14.18
N ALA A 353 -4.90 21.50 14.38
CA ALA A 353 -5.36 20.55 15.41
C ALA A 353 -4.97 19.10 15.09
N ILE A 354 -4.92 18.72 13.81
CA ILE A 354 -4.42 17.41 13.38
C ILE A 354 -2.91 17.33 13.57
N ARG A 355 -2.16 18.37 13.18
CA ARG A 355 -0.70 18.44 13.37
C ARG A 355 -0.29 18.32 14.85
N SER A 356 -1.00 19.02 15.72
CA SER A 356 -0.82 18.92 17.18
C SER A 356 -1.09 17.49 17.65
N ALA A 357 -2.24 16.92 17.29
CA ALA A 357 -2.61 15.57 17.73
C ALA A 357 -1.65 14.48 17.21
N VAL A 358 -1.19 14.57 15.96
CA VAL A 358 -0.20 13.65 15.39
C VAL A 358 1.16 13.81 16.06
N THR A 359 1.57 15.05 16.39
CA THR A 359 2.80 15.31 17.14
C THR A 359 2.72 14.73 18.56
N ASP A 360 1.57 14.80 19.21
CA ASP A 360 1.37 14.19 20.54
C ASP A 360 1.35 12.66 20.46
N VAL A 361 0.79 12.08 19.40
CA VAL A 361 0.95 10.66 19.09
C VAL A 361 2.42 10.29 18.91
N PHE A 362 3.19 11.06 18.14
CA PHE A 362 4.63 10.81 17.91
C PHE A 362 5.45 10.84 19.22
N LYS A 363 5.11 11.75 20.14
CA LYS A 363 5.73 11.81 21.48
C LYS A 363 5.42 10.56 22.31
N ARG A 364 4.16 10.09 22.29
CA ARG A 364 3.70 8.93 23.07
C ARG A 364 4.01 7.58 22.45
N ALA A 365 4.29 7.52 21.14
CA ALA A 365 4.51 6.28 20.43
C ALA A 365 5.72 5.52 20.99
N GLU A 366 5.51 4.29 21.42
CA GLU A 366 6.56 3.41 21.96
C GLU A 366 7.04 2.35 20.96
N GLY A 367 6.31 2.18 19.85
CA GLY A 367 6.68 1.28 18.75
C GLY A 367 7.08 2.02 17.47
N VAL A 368 8.04 1.46 16.73
CA VAL A 368 8.55 2.03 15.46
C VAL A 368 7.46 2.19 14.39
N PRO A 369 6.52 1.24 14.17
CA PRO A 369 5.47 1.41 13.16
C PRO A 369 4.61 2.66 13.38
N VAL A 370 4.19 2.90 14.63
CA VAL A 370 3.36 4.06 14.99
C VAL A 370 4.16 5.36 14.90
N LEU A 371 5.40 5.36 15.40
CA LEU A 371 6.32 6.49 15.31
C LEU A 371 6.51 6.95 13.86
N ARG A 372 6.75 6.00 12.95
CA ARG A 372 6.93 6.27 11.52
C ARG A 372 5.64 6.72 10.84
N ALA A 373 4.49 6.15 11.19
CA ALA A 373 3.20 6.58 10.65
C ALA A 373 2.89 8.05 10.99
N ALA A 374 3.29 8.50 12.19
CA ALA A 374 3.10 9.87 12.66
C ALA A 374 4.09 10.87 12.06
N LEU A 375 5.29 10.42 11.68
CA LEU A 375 6.41 11.28 11.25
C LEU A 375 6.06 12.31 10.15
N PRO A 376 5.29 12.00 9.09
CA PRO A 376 4.88 13.00 8.10
C PRO A 376 4.10 14.19 8.67
N GLY A 377 3.51 14.01 9.86
CA GLY A 377 2.75 15.00 10.62
C GLY A 377 3.60 15.94 11.48
N VAL A 378 4.88 15.62 11.71
CA VAL A 378 5.76 16.33 12.65
C VAL A 378 6.76 17.20 11.89
N GLU A 379 6.88 18.47 12.28
CA GLU A 379 7.79 19.44 11.63
C GLU A 379 8.98 19.85 12.53
N ASP A 380 8.86 19.61 13.85
CA ASP A 380 9.91 19.91 14.82
C ASP A 380 11.11 18.94 14.65
N LYS A 381 12.18 19.44 14.04
CA LYS A 381 13.41 18.67 13.75
C LYS A 381 14.10 18.17 15.02
N GLU A 382 14.07 18.94 16.10
CA GLU A 382 14.71 18.56 17.35
C GLU A 382 13.96 17.43 18.03
N LEU A 383 12.63 17.51 18.03
CA LEU A 383 11.77 16.43 18.49
C LEU A 383 11.96 15.16 17.66
N ILE A 384 11.98 15.27 16.32
CA ILE A 384 12.21 14.14 15.41
C ILE A 384 13.55 13.48 15.73
N ARG A 385 14.63 14.27 15.77
CA ARG A 385 15.97 13.79 16.09
C ARG A 385 16.00 13.07 17.44
N GLY A 386 15.56 13.73 18.49
CA GLY A 386 15.60 13.19 19.85
C GLY A 386 14.82 11.90 20.00
N ARG A 387 13.64 11.81 19.37
CA ARG A 387 12.83 10.57 19.39
C ARG A 387 13.48 9.46 18.57
N LEU A 388 13.79 9.69 17.29
CA LEU A 388 14.35 8.64 16.43
C LEU A 388 15.71 8.14 16.96
N GLU A 389 16.58 9.03 17.44
CA GLU A 389 17.87 8.65 18.05
C GLU A 389 17.69 7.77 19.29
N SER A 390 16.72 8.11 20.14
CA SER A 390 16.39 7.29 21.32
C SER A 390 15.97 5.87 20.92
N PHE A 391 15.14 5.72 19.89
CA PHE A 391 14.79 4.40 19.36
C PHE A 391 16.02 3.65 18.82
N VAL A 392 16.85 4.30 18.00
CA VAL A 392 18.06 3.67 17.44
C VAL A 392 19.00 3.17 18.54
N LYS A 393 19.16 3.93 19.64
CA LYS A 393 19.99 3.51 20.79
C LYS A 393 19.45 2.28 21.51
N ASN A 394 18.13 2.09 21.51
CA ASN A 394 17.46 0.99 22.21
C ASN A 394 17.21 -0.23 21.32
N LEU A 395 17.63 -0.22 20.05
CA LEU A 395 17.49 -1.37 19.16
C LEU A 395 18.33 -2.55 19.65
N PRO A 396 17.82 -3.80 19.49
CA PRO A 396 18.59 -4.99 19.82
C PRO A 396 19.85 -5.08 18.96
N ALA A 397 20.92 -5.69 19.50
CA ALA A 397 22.20 -5.84 18.79
C ALA A 397 22.08 -6.59 17.44
N LYS A 398 21.06 -7.46 17.32
CA LYS A 398 20.71 -8.21 16.11
C LYS A 398 19.21 -8.09 15.85
N GLU A 399 18.86 -7.75 14.61
CA GLU A 399 17.47 -7.74 14.12
C GLU A 399 17.20 -8.95 13.21
N SER A 400 15.97 -9.09 12.73
CA SER A 400 15.57 -10.19 11.83
C SER A 400 16.26 -10.13 10.46
N GLY A 401 16.78 -8.98 10.05
CA GLY A 401 17.49 -8.80 8.79
C GLY A 401 17.98 -7.37 8.58
N PRO A 402 18.59 -7.07 7.43
CA PRO A 402 19.20 -5.78 7.18
C PRO A 402 18.19 -4.65 6.91
N TYR A 403 16.91 -4.98 6.71
CA TYR A 403 15.79 -4.04 6.56
C TYR A 403 14.90 -3.96 7.82
N GLY A 404 15.48 -4.19 9.01
CA GLY A 404 14.78 -4.05 10.28
C GLY A 404 14.41 -2.61 10.64
N ASP A 405 14.00 -2.39 11.88
CA ASP A 405 13.69 -1.07 12.42
C ASP A 405 14.88 -0.11 12.32
N GLY A 406 16.11 -0.60 12.52
CA GLY A 406 17.34 0.17 12.38
C GLY A 406 17.51 0.78 10.99
N TYR A 407 17.19 0.04 9.93
CA TYR A 407 17.21 0.55 8.56
C TYR A 407 16.25 1.72 8.41
N HIS A 408 15.00 1.52 8.81
CA HIS A 408 13.95 2.50 8.64
C HIS A 408 14.19 3.77 9.45
N LEU A 409 14.56 3.66 10.73
CA LEU A 409 14.82 4.81 11.59
C LEU A 409 16.00 5.66 11.09
N LEU A 410 17.06 5.01 10.62
CA LEU A 410 18.24 5.71 10.11
C LEU A 410 18.01 6.36 8.74
N VAL A 411 17.23 5.76 7.84
CA VAL A 411 16.79 6.41 6.60
C VAL A 411 16.06 7.73 6.93
N GLU A 412 15.08 7.67 7.83
CA GLU A 412 14.30 8.86 8.22
C GLU A 412 15.18 9.93 8.89
N LEU A 413 16.11 9.53 9.77
CA LEU A 413 17.08 10.45 10.37
C LEU A 413 18.01 11.10 9.33
N CYS A 414 18.48 10.34 8.34
CA CYS A 414 19.33 10.87 7.27
C CYS A 414 18.56 11.85 6.37
N GLU A 415 17.29 11.58 6.05
CA GLU A 415 16.46 12.45 5.23
C GLU A 415 16.03 13.73 5.96
N ARG A 416 15.74 13.65 7.27
CA ARG A 416 15.16 14.77 8.03
C ARG A 416 16.19 15.64 8.74
N THR A 417 17.27 15.05 9.23
CA THR A 417 18.29 15.73 10.06
C THR A 417 19.73 15.39 9.67
N PRO A 418 20.10 15.45 8.37
CA PRO A 418 21.37 14.94 7.84
C PRO A 418 22.62 15.48 8.55
N ASP A 419 22.58 16.73 9.03
CA ASP A 419 23.72 17.41 9.65
C ASP A 419 24.08 16.83 11.03
N THR A 420 23.12 16.18 11.71
CA THR A 420 23.30 15.65 13.07
C THR A 420 23.31 14.13 13.13
N THR A 421 22.83 13.46 12.08
CA THR A 421 22.66 12.00 12.04
C THR A 421 23.98 11.23 11.96
N LYS A 422 25.08 11.86 11.52
CA LYS A 422 26.41 11.21 11.41
C LYS A 422 26.83 10.50 12.70
N ALA A 423 26.71 11.19 13.84
CA ALA A 423 27.09 10.64 15.14
C ALA A 423 26.21 9.45 15.55
N VAL A 424 24.92 9.48 15.20
CA VAL A 424 23.97 8.39 15.47
C VAL A 424 24.36 7.14 14.68
N VAL A 425 24.67 7.28 13.38
CA VAL A 425 25.14 6.16 12.54
C VAL A 425 26.46 5.59 13.05
N GLN A 426 27.41 6.44 13.45
CA GLN A 426 28.66 5.98 14.05
C GLN A 426 28.44 5.22 15.36
N GLY A 427 27.49 5.67 16.19
CA GLY A 427 27.06 4.95 17.38
C GLY A 427 26.46 3.59 17.05
N TYR A 428 25.58 3.54 16.04
CA TYR A 428 24.95 2.31 15.57
C TYR A 428 25.95 1.25 15.06
N LEU A 429 27.06 1.71 14.45
CA LEU A 429 28.15 0.87 13.96
C LEU A 429 29.15 0.41 15.04
N ARG A 430 29.14 1.02 16.24
CA ARG A 430 30.09 0.67 17.30
C ARG A 430 29.81 -0.75 17.81
N GLY A 431 30.77 -1.66 17.62
CA GLY A 431 30.57 -3.08 17.96
C GLY A 431 29.55 -3.80 17.06
N ALA A 432 29.17 -3.19 15.94
CA ALA A 432 28.16 -3.76 15.04
C ALA A 432 28.62 -5.08 14.41
N GLY A 433 27.73 -6.08 14.46
CA GLY A 433 27.82 -7.29 13.68
C GLY A 433 27.56 -7.07 12.18
N VAL A 434 27.61 -8.15 11.41
CA VAL A 434 27.44 -8.14 9.94
C VAL A 434 26.12 -7.48 9.52
N GLN A 435 24.99 -7.84 10.15
CA GLN A 435 23.67 -7.28 9.81
C GLN A 435 23.64 -5.76 9.86
N ARG A 436 24.05 -5.14 10.97
CA ARG A 436 24.01 -3.67 11.13
C ARG A 436 24.93 -2.95 10.15
N ARG A 437 26.07 -3.54 9.80
CA ARG A 437 26.99 -2.98 8.80
C ARG A 437 26.38 -3.02 7.40
N LEU A 438 25.75 -4.14 7.04
CA LEU A 438 24.99 -4.26 5.79
C LEU A 438 23.82 -3.26 5.76
N THR A 439 23.08 -3.12 6.86
CA THR A 439 22.02 -2.11 7.01
C THR A 439 22.53 -0.70 6.66
N VAL A 440 23.72 -0.30 7.12
CA VAL A 440 24.30 1.01 6.81
C VAL A 440 24.64 1.17 5.32
N CYS A 441 25.16 0.12 4.65
CA CYS A 441 25.33 0.15 3.20
C CYS A 441 24.00 0.43 2.49
N LEU A 442 22.95 -0.31 2.83
CA LEU A 442 21.62 -0.17 2.22
C LEU A 442 20.96 1.18 2.52
N ILE A 443 21.20 1.76 3.71
CA ILE A 443 20.74 3.12 4.03
C ILE A 443 21.36 4.13 3.06
N PHE A 444 22.67 4.06 2.81
CA PHE A 444 23.34 5.00 1.92
C PHE A 444 23.13 4.73 0.42
N GLU A 445 22.71 3.53 0.06
CA GLU A 445 22.16 3.27 -1.28
C GLU A 445 20.86 4.08 -1.48
N LYS A 446 20.03 4.17 -0.42
CA LYS A 446 18.74 4.87 -0.45
C LYS A 446 18.86 6.38 -0.28
N VAL A 447 19.71 6.85 0.64
CA VAL A 447 19.82 8.26 1.04
C VAL A 447 21.27 8.73 0.89
N LYS A 448 21.48 9.74 0.05
CA LYS A 448 22.81 10.32 -0.16
C LYS A 448 23.09 11.41 0.87
N VAL A 449 24.15 11.25 1.65
CA VAL A 449 24.62 12.25 2.62
C VAL A 449 26.10 12.60 2.37
N PRO A 450 26.54 13.87 2.57
CA PRO A 450 27.90 14.29 2.22
C PRO A 450 29.02 13.53 2.94
N TRP A 451 28.75 13.06 4.16
CA TRP A 451 29.66 12.32 5.01
C TRP A 451 29.55 10.79 4.84
N GLY A 452 28.73 10.29 3.92
CA GLY A 452 28.48 8.86 3.73
C GLY A 452 29.77 8.09 3.38
N THR A 453 30.64 8.70 2.57
CA THR A 453 31.95 8.14 2.21
C THR A 453 32.84 7.91 3.42
N GLU A 454 32.81 8.80 4.42
CA GLU A 454 33.60 8.63 5.64
C GLU A 454 33.15 7.42 6.46
N ILE A 455 31.87 7.08 6.41
CA ILE A 455 31.29 5.93 7.12
C ILE A 455 31.49 4.62 6.35
N LEU A 456 31.37 4.66 5.02
CA LEU A 456 31.50 3.47 4.18
C LEU A 456 32.95 3.07 3.93
N ALA A 457 33.88 4.02 3.85
CA ALA A 457 35.27 3.71 3.51
C ALA A 457 35.92 2.69 4.46
N PRO A 458 35.75 2.75 5.80
CA PRO A 458 36.25 1.72 6.71
C PRO A 458 35.60 0.34 6.52
N LEU A 459 34.37 0.26 5.98
CA LEU A 459 33.69 -1.01 5.73
C LEU A 459 34.26 -1.75 4.53
N LEU A 460 35.03 -1.06 3.67
CA LEU A 460 35.76 -1.72 2.59
C LEU A 460 36.72 -2.78 3.12
N ASP A 461 37.23 -2.67 4.34
CA ASP A 461 38.14 -3.67 4.97
C ASP A 461 37.43 -4.88 5.59
N ASP A 462 36.09 -4.91 5.57
CA ASP A 462 35.30 -5.94 6.23
C ASP A 462 34.91 -7.07 5.26
N ASN A 463 35.68 -8.15 5.25
CA ASN A 463 35.52 -9.28 4.32
C ASN A 463 34.51 -10.35 4.79
N ARG A 464 33.74 -10.10 5.85
CA ARG A 464 32.77 -11.07 6.36
C ARG A 464 31.60 -11.22 5.39
N ASP A 465 31.18 -12.46 5.19
CA ASP A 465 29.99 -12.80 4.42
C ASP A 465 28.73 -12.20 5.05
N THR A 466 27.80 -11.79 4.20
CA THR A 466 26.56 -11.19 4.66
C THR A 466 25.50 -12.21 5.06
N ASP A 467 25.54 -13.47 4.62
CA ASP A 467 24.41 -14.43 4.76
C ASP A 467 23.06 -13.99 4.15
N TRP A 468 22.93 -12.76 3.61
CA TRP A 468 21.68 -12.19 3.07
C TRP A 468 21.65 -12.09 1.54
N GLY A 469 22.69 -12.57 0.85
CA GLY A 469 22.72 -12.55 -0.61
C GLY A 469 23.94 -13.20 -1.23
N SER A 470 23.82 -13.51 -2.50
CA SER A 470 24.90 -14.00 -3.36
C SER A 470 24.79 -13.34 -4.73
N TYR A 471 25.89 -13.31 -5.48
CA TYR A 471 25.96 -12.78 -6.83
C TYR A 471 26.56 -13.81 -7.79
N PRO A 472 26.14 -13.86 -9.06
CA PRO A 472 26.77 -14.72 -10.06
C PRO A 472 28.15 -14.20 -10.44
N VAL A 473 29.15 -15.08 -10.51
CA VAL A 473 30.53 -14.71 -10.90
C VAL A 473 30.56 -14.09 -12.30
N ASP A 474 29.79 -14.63 -13.24
CA ASP A 474 29.51 -14.02 -14.54
C ASP A 474 28.02 -13.64 -14.63
N PRO A 475 27.64 -12.36 -14.84
CA PRO A 475 26.24 -11.96 -14.97
C PRO A 475 25.45 -12.62 -16.10
N SER A 476 26.12 -13.24 -17.07
CA SER A 476 25.49 -14.03 -18.14
C SER A 476 25.17 -15.47 -17.74
N GLU A 477 25.67 -15.93 -16.59
CA GLU A 477 25.46 -17.26 -16.05
C GLU A 477 24.77 -17.15 -14.67
N ASN A 478 23.97 -18.13 -14.27
CA ASN A 478 23.40 -18.12 -12.92
C ASN A 478 24.40 -18.63 -11.88
N GLU A 479 25.24 -19.59 -12.26
CA GLU A 479 26.22 -20.26 -11.41
C GLU A 479 27.61 -20.20 -12.07
N PRO A 480 28.70 -20.20 -11.29
CA PRO A 480 28.73 -20.26 -9.83
C PRO A 480 28.34 -18.92 -9.16
N ARG A 481 27.70 -19.00 -8.00
CA ARG A 481 27.40 -17.84 -7.15
C ARG A 481 28.36 -17.76 -5.97
N LEU A 482 28.75 -16.54 -5.60
CA LEU A 482 29.54 -16.26 -4.41
C LEU A 482 28.73 -15.41 -3.41
N PRO A 483 28.93 -15.60 -2.10
CA PRO A 483 28.28 -14.75 -1.11
C PRO A 483 28.75 -13.30 -1.25
N ILE A 484 27.84 -12.35 -1.01
CA ILE A 484 28.17 -10.93 -0.92
C ILE A 484 28.82 -10.69 0.44
N ARG A 485 29.98 -10.01 0.47
CA ARG A 485 30.66 -9.57 1.71
C ARG A 485 30.32 -8.12 2.05
N ILE A 486 30.60 -7.69 3.27
CA ILE A 486 30.37 -6.29 3.68
C ILE A 486 31.16 -5.31 2.81
N CYS A 487 32.42 -5.62 2.49
CA CYS A 487 33.25 -4.81 1.62
C CYS A 487 32.67 -4.65 0.20
N ASP A 488 32.04 -5.70 -0.33
CA ASP A 488 31.42 -5.69 -1.65
C ASP A 488 30.18 -4.77 -1.66
N ALA A 489 29.32 -4.87 -0.63
CA ALA A 489 28.15 -4.01 -0.48
C ALA A 489 28.52 -2.53 -0.27
N ALA A 490 29.59 -2.27 0.51
CA ALA A 490 30.11 -0.92 0.71
C ALA A 490 30.69 -0.33 -0.59
N ALA A 491 31.43 -1.11 -1.36
CA ALA A 491 32.00 -0.70 -2.64
C ALA A 491 30.91 -0.41 -3.68
N ASP A 492 29.89 -1.28 -3.76
CA ASP A 492 28.74 -1.07 -4.65
C ASP A 492 27.97 0.19 -4.27
N THR A 493 27.71 0.42 -2.98
CA THR A 493 27.04 1.64 -2.51
C THR A 493 27.86 2.90 -2.85
N LEU A 494 29.18 2.85 -2.64
CA LEU A 494 30.09 3.95 -2.97
C LEU A 494 30.09 4.25 -4.47
N SER A 495 30.12 3.23 -5.35
CA SER A 495 30.15 3.43 -6.80
C SER A 495 28.85 4.03 -7.35
N HIS A 496 27.70 3.65 -6.78
CA HIS A 496 26.40 4.24 -7.11
C HIS A 496 26.31 5.73 -6.69
N ASN A 497 26.93 6.08 -5.57
CA ASN A 497 26.91 7.45 -5.05
C ASN A 497 28.00 8.35 -5.65
N HIS A 498 29.10 7.75 -6.07
CA HIS A 498 30.30 8.40 -6.58
C HIS A 498 30.71 7.72 -7.90
N PRO A 499 30.15 8.13 -9.05
CA PRO A 499 30.40 7.48 -10.33
C PRO A 499 31.87 7.38 -10.75
N GLU A 500 32.75 8.17 -10.15
CA GLU A 500 34.21 8.10 -10.31
C GLU A 500 34.86 6.89 -9.59
N LEU A 501 34.24 6.37 -8.53
CA LEU A 501 34.66 5.19 -7.80
C LEU A 501 34.09 3.95 -8.50
N LYS A 502 34.78 3.43 -9.51
CA LYS A 502 34.28 2.29 -10.29
C LYS A 502 34.30 1.01 -9.47
N PHE A 503 33.16 0.32 -9.43
CA PHE A 503 33.03 -1.04 -8.91
C PHE A 503 31.93 -1.76 -9.69
N THR A 504 32.19 -3.02 -10.03
CA THR A 504 31.18 -3.92 -10.60
C THR A 504 31.24 -5.24 -9.84
N LEU A 505 30.07 -5.71 -9.40
CA LEU A 505 29.92 -6.97 -8.69
C LEU A 505 30.00 -8.16 -9.66
N ARG A 506 31.18 -8.37 -10.25
CA ARG A 506 31.52 -9.40 -11.24
C ARG A 506 32.90 -9.99 -10.97
N GLY A 507 33.04 -11.29 -11.20
CA GLY A 507 34.28 -12.04 -11.02
C GLY A 507 34.37 -12.74 -9.67
N GLN A 508 35.52 -13.36 -9.42
CA GLN A 508 35.80 -14.02 -8.14
C GLN A 508 36.03 -12.97 -7.05
N HIS A 509 35.96 -13.34 -5.77
CA HIS A 509 36.29 -12.41 -4.68
C HIS A 509 37.67 -11.75 -4.84
N ALA A 510 38.66 -12.47 -5.38
CA ALA A 510 39.98 -11.91 -5.67
C ALA A 510 39.95 -10.78 -6.72
N ASP A 511 38.99 -10.78 -7.65
CA ASP A 511 38.81 -9.71 -8.62
C ASP A 511 38.10 -8.51 -8.00
N LEU A 512 37.09 -8.75 -7.15
CA LEU A 512 36.45 -7.71 -6.36
C LEU A 512 37.45 -7.02 -5.43
N ASP A 513 38.33 -7.79 -4.78
CA ASP A 513 39.37 -7.27 -3.87
C ASP A 513 40.33 -6.32 -4.60
N LYS A 514 40.69 -6.60 -5.85
CA LYS A 514 41.50 -5.69 -6.69
C LYS A 514 40.75 -4.38 -6.96
N GLN A 515 39.46 -4.45 -7.30
CA GLN A 515 38.64 -3.26 -7.53
C GLN A 515 38.52 -2.42 -6.25
N ILE A 516 38.27 -3.07 -5.10
CA ILE A 516 38.17 -2.43 -3.79
C ILE A 516 39.50 -1.78 -3.40
N ALA A 517 40.64 -2.43 -3.68
CA ALA A 517 41.96 -1.84 -3.43
C ALA A 517 42.17 -0.54 -4.22
N VAL A 518 41.79 -0.51 -5.51
CA VAL A 518 41.83 0.72 -6.33
C VAL A 518 40.93 1.80 -5.74
N MET A 519 39.71 1.45 -5.34
CA MET A 519 38.77 2.38 -4.72
C MET A 519 39.34 2.99 -3.42
N ARG A 520 39.96 2.18 -2.56
CA ARG A 520 40.61 2.67 -1.33
C ARG A 520 41.71 3.68 -1.64
N GLU A 521 42.56 3.42 -2.63
CA GLU A 521 43.62 4.36 -3.03
C GLU A 521 43.07 5.67 -3.58
N GLN A 522 41.98 5.63 -4.36
CA GLN A 522 41.30 6.84 -4.82
C GLN A 522 40.72 7.65 -3.66
N LEU A 523 40.12 6.99 -2.67
CA LEU A 523 39.59 7.64 -1.47
C LEU A 523 40.69 8.27 -0.61
N LYS A 524 41.86 7.64 -0.50
CA LYS A 524 43.03 8.20 0.21
C LYS A 524 43.52 9.48 -0.43
N ARG A 525 43.56 9.56 -1.77
CA ARG A 525 44.01 10.75 -2.51
C ARG A 525 43.08 11.96 -2.40
N LYS A 526 41.82 11.74 -2.01
CA LYS A 526 40.82 12.79 -1.84
C LYS A 526 40.78 13.40 -0.43
N LYS A 527 41.41 12.74 0.53
CA LYS A 527 41.65 13.28 1.88
C LYS A 527 42.88 14.17 1.85
#